data_AF-A0A924RQ68-F1
#
_entry.id   AF-A0A924RQ68-F1
#
_cell.length_a   1.000
_cell.length_b   1.000
_cell.length_c   1.000
_cell.angle_alpha   90.00
_cell.angle_beta   90.00
_cell.angle_gamma   90.00
#
_symmetry.space_group_name_H-M   'P 1'
#
loop_
_entity.id
_entity.type
_entity.pdbx_description
1 polymer ?
#
loop_
_entity_poly.entity_id
_entity_poly.type
_entity_poly.pdbx_seq_one_letter_code
_entity_poly.pdbx_strand_id
1 'polypeptide(L)'
;SAEDTVKTALVRETWEEAGLRIDDLQNLSYGGQQSNCRPSNDGASSYMQELIKWYVATVPDGLTPINQDGEVAQFVLMDKEQLLAALQRGQFTLEAALIMASVLGLTAR
;
A
#
# COMPACT_ATOMS: atom_id res chain seq x y z
N SER A 1 17.91 -4.03 7.29
CA SER A 1 19.05 -3.41 6.59
C SER A 1 18.97 -1.90 6.73
N ALA A 2 19.94 -1.27 7.39
CA ALA A 2 19.86 0.14 7.85
C ALA A 2 20.18 1.20 6.77
N GLU A 3 20.32 0.81 5.51
CA GLU A 3 20.68 1.69 4.39
C GLU A 3 19.53 1.92 3.40
N ASP A 4 18.38 1.26 3.58
CA ASP A 4 17.26 1.38 2.66
C ASP A 4 16.55 2.72 2.88
N THR A 5 16.64 3.61 1.89
CA THR A 5 15.86 4.85 1.86
C THR A 5 14.43 4.54 1.43
N VAL A 6 13.48 5.43 1.75
CA VAL A 6 12.08 5.30 1.27
C VAL A 6 12.02 5.15 -0.26
N LYS A 7 12.91 5.82 -1.00
CA LYS A 7 12.93 5.75 -2.46
C LYS A 7 13.46 4.42 -2.98
N THR A 8 14.54 3.91 -2.38
CA THR A 8 15.11 2.61 -2.76
C THR A 8 14.18 1.47 -2.36
N ALA A 9 13.52 1.57 -1.21
CA ALA A 9 12.48 0.65 -0.78
C ALA A 9 11.30 0.68 -1.76
N LEU A 10 10.77 1.86 -2.12
CA LEU A 10 9.68 1.96 -3.09
C LEU A 10 10.01 1.28 -4.43
N VAL A 11 11.22 1.49 -4.95
CA VAL A 11 11.66 0.85 -6.20
C VAL A 11 11.76 -0.67 -6.05
N ARG A 12 12.36 -1.14 -4.95
CA ARG A 12 12.56 -2.56 -4.67
C ARG A 12 11.23 -3.28 -4.45
N GLU A 13 10.40 -2.83 -3.51
CA GLU A 13 9.11 -3.48 -3.18
C GLU A 13 8.15 -3.47 -4.37
N THR A 14 8.09 -2.37 -5.15
CA THR A 14 7.23 -2.32 -6.36
C THR A 14 7.64 -3.37 -7.39
N TRP A 15 8.93 -3.70 -7.46
CA TRP A 15 9.43 -4.77 -8.32
C TRP A 15 9.20 -6.15 -7.71
N GLU A 16 9.56 -6.36 -6.45
CA GLU A 16 9.50 -7.67 -5.79
C GLU A 16 8.05 -8.15 -5.62
N GLU A 17 7.18 -7.29 -5.09
CA GLU A 17 5.79 -7.67 -4.79
C GLU A 17 4.88 -7.60 -6.02
N ALA A 18 5.13 -6.66 -6.95
CA ALA A 18 4.23 -6.38 -8.07
C ALA A 18 4.84 -6.52 -9.46
N GLY A 19 6.15 -6.76 -9.60
CA GLY A 19 6.79 -6.91 -10.91
C GLY A 19 6.74 -5.64 -11.77
N LEU A 20 6.41 -4.49 -11.19
CA LEU A 20 6.28 -3.22 -11.89
C LEU A 20 7.59 -2.44 -11.76
N ARG A 21 8.01 -1.77 -12.84
CA ARG A 21 9.10 -0.78 -12.77
C ARG A 21 8.52 0.59 -12.54
N ILE A 22 9.09 1.34 -11.61
CA ILE A 22 8.66 2.72 -11.31
C ILE A 22 8.68 3.61 -12.55
N ASP A 23 9.65 3.42 -13.45
CA ASP A 23 9.77 4.19 -14.70
C ASP A 23 8.66 3.89 -15.72
N ASP A 24 7.96 2.75 -15.60
CA ASP A 24 6.81 2.40 -16.44
C ASP A 24 5.49 2.96 -15.88
N LEU A 25 5.48 3.44 -14.63
CA LEU A 25 4.29 3.99 -13.98
C LEU A 25 4.07 5.45 -14.36
N GLN A 26 2.81 5.83 -14.52
CA GLN A 26 2.42 7.19 -14.85
C GLN A 26 1.99 7.96 -13.60
N ASN A 27 2.25 9.27 -13.58
CA ASN A 27 1.79 10.18 -12.53
C ASN A 27 2.16 9.75 -11.09
N LEU A 28 3.33 9.11 -10.92
CA LEU A 28 3.81 8.75 -9.58
C LEU A 28 3.91 10.00 -8.71
N SER A 29 3.19 10.00 -7.60
CA SER A 29 3.12 11.13 -6.67
C SER A 29 3.09 10.63 -5.24
N TYR A 30 3.66 11.43 -4.34
CA TYR A 30 3.60 11.17 -2.91
C TYR A 30 2.19 11.50 -2.41
N GLY A 31 1.54 10.51 -1.80
CA GLY A 31 0.18 10.65 -1.29
C GLY A 31 0.12 11.12 0.16
N GLY A 32 1.13 10.78 0.95
CA GLY A 32 1.22 11.23 2.33
C GLY A 32 1.84 10.18 3.24
N GLN A 33 1.56 10.36 4.54
CA GLN A 33 2.05 9.49 5.59
C GLN A 33 0.91 9.08 6.50
N GLN A 34 0.82 7.79 6.80
CA GLN A 34 -0.07 7.24 7.80
C GLN A 34 0.76 6.72 8.97
N SER A 35 0.44 7.14 10.19
CA SER A 35 1.03 6.55 11.40
C SER A 35 0.00 5.71 12.14
N ASN A 36 0.46 4.62 12.76
CA ASN A 36 -0.37 3.82 13.66
C ASN A 36 0.45 3.43 14.88
N CYS A 37 -0.17 3.51 16.06
CA CYS A 37 0.43 3.15 17.33
C CYS A 37 -0.58 2.34 18.11
N ARG A 38 -0.30 1.05 18.33
CA ARG A 38 -1.22 0.15 19.03
C ARG A 38 -0.46 -0.92 19.82
N PRO A 39 -1.03 -1.44 20.91
CA PRO A 39 -0.57 -2.71 21.48
C PRO A 39 -0.52 -3.78 20.37
N SER A 40 0.57 -4.52 20.31
CA SER A 40 0.71 -5.65 19.39
C SER A 40 0.26 -6.94 20.07
N ASN A 41 -0.28 -7.86 19.28
CA ASN A 41 -0.66 -9.19 19.73
C ASN A 41 0.48 -10.22 19.58
N ASP A 42 1.66 -9.81 19.08
CA ASP A 42 2.82 -10.69 18.83
C ASP A 42 3.64 -11.03 20.10
N GLY A 43 3.08 -10.77 21.29
CA GLY A 43 3.69 -11.14 22.56
C GLY A 43 3.11 -10.35 23.74
N ALA A 44 3.27 -10.88 24.95
CA ALA A 44 2.84 -10.20 26.16
C ALA A 44 3.53 -8.83 26.29
N SER A 45 2.73 -7.76 26.27
CA SER A 45 3.19 -6.35 26.39
C SER A 45 4.02 -5.82 25.23
N SER A 46 3.80 -6.29 24.00
CA SER A 46 4.41 -5.70 22.81
C SER A 46 3.64 -4.46 22.33
N TYR A 47 4.33 -3.47 21.77
CA TYR A 47 3.75 -2.24 21.22
C TYR A 47 4.27 -2.03 19.80
N MET A 48 3.35 -1.80 18.87
CA MET A 48 3.64 -1.53 17.47
C MET A 48 3.53 -0.02 17.23
N GLN A 49 4.56 0.55 16.60
CA GLN A 49 4.54 1.91 16.10
C GLN A 49 5.05 1.88 14.66
N GLU A 50 4.18 2.26 13.73
CA GLU A 50 4.45 2.24 12.30
C GLU A 50 4.24 3.60 11.66
N LEU A 51 5.04 3.85 10.63
CA LEU A 51 5.01 5.04 9.81
C LEU A 51 5.06 4.65 8.34
N ILE A 52 3.92 4.70 7.66
CA ILE A 52 3.79 4.29 6.27
C ILE A 52 3.78 5.53 5.39
N LYS A 53 4.75 5.61 4.48
CA LYS A 53 4.76 6.60 3.40
C LYS A 53 4.18 5.95 2.16
N TRP A 54 3.10 6.52 1.64
CA TRP A 54 2.37 5.92 0.52
C TRP A 54 2.39 6.83 -0.70
N TYR A 55 2.30 6.19 -1.86
CA TYR A 55 2.41 6.81 -3.17
C TYR A 55 1.22 6.38 -4.03
N VAL A 56 0.86 7.22 -4.98
CA VAL A 56 -0.16 6.93 -5.99
C VAL A 56 0.49 6.98 -7.35
N ALA A 57 0.18 6.00 -8.19
CA ALA A 57 0.55 5.99 -9.59
C ALA A 57 -0.56 5.35 -10.43
N THR A 58 -0.49 5.56 -11.73
CA THR A 58 -1.34 4.91 -12.72
C THR A 58 -0.53 3.82 -13.42
N VAL A 59 -1.04 2.59 -13.39
CA VAL A 59 -0.51 1.48 -14.18
C VAL A 59 -1.06 1.63 -15.61
N PRO A 60 -0.21 1.72 -16.65
CA PRO A 60 -0.68 1.83 -18.03
C PRO A 60 -1.46 0.59 -18.49
N ASP A 61 -2.36 0.77 -19.45
CA ASP A 61 -3.02 -0.35 -20.11
C ASP A 61 -2.00 -1.31 -20.73
N GLY A 62 -2.25 -2.61 -20.59
CA GLY A 62 -1.36 -3.67 -21.08
C GLY A 62 -0.24 -4.05 -20.11
N LEU A 63 -0.03 -3.30 -19.02
CA LEU A 63 0.87 -3.69 -17.94
C LEU A 63 0.07 -4.42 -16.84
N THR A 64 0.52 -5.61 -16.45
CA THR A 64 -0.14 -6.43 -15.43
C THR A 64 0.82 -6.67 -14.27
N PRO A 65 0.41 -6.44 -13.00
CA PRO A 65 1.23 -6.77 -11.85
C PRO A 65 1.48 -8.28 -11.73
N ILE A 66 2.71 -8.66 -11.38
CA ILE A 66 3.14 -10.04 -11.21
C ILE A 66 3.99 -10.14 -9.95
N ASN A 67 3.53 -10.93 -8.99
CA ASN A 67 4.29 -11.25 -7.78
C ASN A 67 5.60 -11.98 -8.12
N GLN A 68 6.75 -11.41 -7.74
CA GLN A 68 8.07 -12.00 -8.02
C GLN A 68 8.62 -12.82 -6.85
N ASP A 69 8.28 -12.48 -5.60
CA ASP A 69 8.91 -13.03 -4.40
C ASP A 69 8.02 -14.03 -3.63
N GLY A 70 6.72 -14.06 -3.93
CA GLY A 70 5.77 -14.96 -3.30
C GLY A 70 4.95 -14.34 -2.16
N GLU A 71 5.13 -13.06 -1.85
CA GLU A 71 4.42 -12.41 -0.74
C GLU A 71 2.97 -12.02 -1.09
N VAL A 72 2.69 -11.66 -2.34
CA VAL A 72 1.35 -11.26 -2.80
C VAL A 72 0.50 -12.44 -3.30
N ALA A 73 -0.60 -12.72 -2.60
CA ALA A 73 -1.52 -13.79 -2.99
C ALA A 73 -2.25 -13.54 -4.32
N GLN A 74 -2.66 -12.30 -4.59
CA GLN A 74 -3.38 -11.92 -5.82
C GLN A 74 -3.41 -10.40 -6.04
N PHE A 75 -3.63 -10.00 -7.30
CA PHE A 75 -3.97 -8.64 -7.69
C PHE A 75 -5.41 -8.58 -8.22
N VAL A 76 -6.15 -7.53 -7.84
CA VAL A 76 -7.52 -7.30 -8.30
C VAL A 76 -7.66 -5.85 -8.73
N LEU A 77 -8.06 -5.63 -9.98
CA LEU A 77 -8.46 -4.32 -10.46
C LEU A 77 -9.92 -4.07 -10.03
N MET A 78 -10.13 -3.05 -9.21
CA MET A 78 -11.46 -2.68 -8.69
C MET A 78 -11.86 -1.30 -9.19
N ASP A 79 -13.14 -1.15 -9.52
CA ASP A 79 -13.75 0.18 -9.59
C ASP A 79 -14.02 0.76 -8.19
N LYS A 80 -14.50 2.01 -8.15
CA LYS A 80 -14.77 2.72 -6.90
C LYS A 80 -15.83 2.04 -6.04
N GLU A 81 -16.88 1.48 -6.64
CA GLU A 81 -17.97 0.85 -5.90
C GLU A 81 -17.50 -0.47 -5.27
N GLN A 82 -16.77 -1.28 -6.04
CA GLN A 82 -16.15 -2.52 -5.58
C GLN A 82 -15.19 -2.28 -4.42
N LEU A 83 -14.33 -1.24 -4.53
CA LEU A 83 -13.40 -0.85 -3.48
C LEU A 83 -14.14 -0.46 -2.19
N LEU A 84 -15.15 0.41 -2.29
CA LEU A 84 -15.95 0.84 -1.14
C LEU A 84 -16.65 -0.34 -0.45
N ALA A 85 -17.22 -1.24 -1.23
CA ALA A 85 -17.87 -2.44 -0.69
C ALA A 85 -16.87 -3.38 0.00
N ALA A 86 -15.65 -3.53 -0.52
CA ALA A 86 -14.60 -4.34 0.09
C ALA A 86 -14.08 -3.71 1.40
N LEU A 87 -13.93 -2.39 1.46
CA LEU A 87 -13.60 -1.64 2.68
C LEU A 87 -14.67 -1.86 3.76
N GLN A 88 -15.95 -1.77 3.42
CA GLN A 88 -17.06 -2.00 4.35
C GLN A 88 -17.11 -3.44 4.89
N ARG A 89 -16.65 -4.42 4.10
CA ARG A 89 -16.54 -5.82 4.51
C ARG A 89 -15.29 -6.13 5.34
N GLY A 90 -14.41 -5.16 5.58
CA GLY A 90 -13.18 -5.38 6.34
C GLY A 90 -12.16 -6.28 5.65
N GLN A 91 -12.10 -6.25 4.31
CA GLN A 91 -11.21 -7.11 3.51
C GLN A 91 -9.78 -6.56 3.36
N PHE A 92 -9.46 -5.46 4.04
CA PHE A 92 -8.15 -4.81 4.03
C PHE A 92 -7.54 -4.82 5.43
N THR A 93 -6.22 -4.74 5.51
CA THR A 93 -5.55 -4.36 6.75
C THR A 93 -6.00 -2.95 7.18
N LEU A 94 -5.86 -2.64 8.47
CA LEU A 94 -6.24 -1.34 9.01
C LEU A 94 -5.50 -0.22 8.27
N GLU A 95 -4.21 -0.40 8.04
CA GLU A 95 -3.32 0.55 7.40
C GLU A 95 -3.73 0.80 5.94
N ALA A 96 -4.02 -0.26 5.18
CA ALA A 96 -4.50 -0.14 3.80
C ALA A 96 -5.86 0.57 3.74
N ALA A 97 -6.78 0.26 4.67
CA ALA A 97 -8.08 0.93 4.73
C ALA A 97 -7.96 2.44 5.02
N LEU A 98 -7.06 2.84 5.92
CA LEU A 98 -6.79 4.25 6.23
C LEU A 98 -6.18 5.00 5.03
N ILE A 99 -5.23 4.37 4.32
CA ILE A 99 -4.66 4.93 3.10
C ILE A 99 -5.74 5.11 2.02
N MET A 100 -6.59 4.11 1.81
CA MET A 100 -7.68 4.21 0.83
C MET A 100 -8.71 5.29 1.21
N ALA A 101 -9.02 5.45 2.50
CA ALA A 101 -9.86 6.55 2.96
C ALA A 101 -9.24 7.92 2.64
N SER A 102 -7.91 8.06 2.77
CA SER A 102 -7.19 9.28 2.40
C SER A 102 -7.25 9.54 0.88
N VAL A 103 -7.00 8.52 0.06
CA VAL A 103 -7.12 8.58 -1.41
C VAL A 103 -8.53 9.03 -1.85
N LEU A 104 -9.57 8.52 -1.16
CA LEU A 104 -10.96 8.84 -1.46
C LEU A 104 -11.43 10.19 -0.88
N GLY A 105 -10.58 10.89 -0.12
CA GLY A 105 -10.94 12.15 0.53
C GLY A 105 -11.94 12.01 1.68
N LEU A 106 -11.97 10.84 2.34
CA LEU A 106 -12.89 10.51 3.42
C LEU A 106 -12.31 10.75 4.82
N THR A 107 -11.00 11.03 4.92
CA THR A 107 -10.36 11.41 6.18
C THR A 107 -10.70 12.87 6.54
N ALA A 108 -11.03 13.13 7.81
CA ALA A 108 -11.17 14.50 8.31
C ALA A 108 -9.88 15.29 8.06
N ARG A 109 -10.00 16.52 7.56
CA ARG A 109 -8.89 17.44 7.39
C ARG A 109 -8.38 17.97 8.72
#